data_AF-A0A1D2R4M5-F1
#
_entry.id   AF-A0A1D2R4M5-F1
#
_cell.length_a   1.000
_cell.length_b   1.000
_cell.length_c   1.000
_cell.angle_alpha   90.00
_cell.angle_beta   90.00
_cell.angle_gamma   90.00
#
_symmetry.space_group_name_H-M   'P 1'
#
loop_
_entity.id
_entity.type
_entity.pdbx_description
1 polymer ?
#
loop_
_entity_poly.entity_id
_entity_poly.type
_entity_poly.pdbx_seq_one_letter_code
_entity_poly.pdbx_strand_id
1 'polypeptide(L)'
;MDLEELKAEIETEDDVGKISECIGRLVKDGIGGGGQGSTLYLLGIKYAEELVKSLDLEKLKDKIEAEEDIGKIGKCIMKVALARDQGFAVSVWRHVGVAEKLLKSLDLEKLKDKIEAEEDIGKIRVCIVGIDCGSVEIAEKLLKSLDFEILKDKIEAEENIEKITGFVGEIAVRSEEIAEKLVPVMMKKIEAEEDIEKISKWFRGVCGVKWTRWASKKIAEKLSKALDIETPMTPWDAHNGVFSYQKLKDKINAEEDIYKIWKFILAIMGIVQKNTEEDTGTVGRCCIYSTDEWCKELAEKLIPTVKNKIESEEDAGKIGGCIKSIEDVMWLDIFLLVSGSVSKLVNQLDPDKAKTPEVREKIIELKKRTSELNRSRNTHNIRQHSRRGFLRSRSPPDQG
;
A
#
# COMPACT_ATOMS: atom_id res chain seq x y z
N MET A 1 -12.67 -6.08 33.24
CA MET A 1 -14.03 -6.38 32.78
C MET A 1 -14.14 -7.89 32.72
N ASP A 2 -15.18 -8.45 33.32
CA ASP A 2 -15.40 -9.90 33.31
C ASP A 2 -15.86 -10.36 31.91
N LEU A 3 -15.46 -11.56 31.49
CA LEU A 3 -15.83 -12.10 30.18
C LEU A 3 -17.35 -12.31 30.10
N GLU A 4 -17.95 -12.79 31.18
CA GLU A 4 -19.39 -13.06 31.26
C GLU A 4 -20.22 -11.76 31.23
N GLU A 5 -19.72 -10.69 31.84
CA GLU A 5 -20.34 -9.36 31.79
C GLU A 5 -20.35 -8.82 30.36
N LEU A 6 -19.20 -8.89 29.67
CA LEU A 6 -19.09 -8.43 28.29
C LEU A 6 -19.93 -9.28 27.33
N LYS A 7 -19.99 -10.60 27.57
CA LYS A 7 -20.86 -11.51 26.83
C LYS A 7 -22.32 -11.12 27.00
N ALA A 8 -22.77 -10.89 28.23
CA ALA A 8 -24.14 -10.45 28.52
C ALA A 8 -24.46 -9.10 27.86
N GLU A 9 -23.51 -8.16 27.87
CA GLU A 9 -23.64 -6.88 27.17
C GLU A 9 -23.84 -7.09 25.66
N ILE A 10 -23.01 -7.91 25.01
CA ILE A 10 -23.16 -8.22 23.57
C ILE A 10 -24.46 -8.94 23.25
N GLU A 11 -24.89 -9.88 24.10
CA GLU A 11 -26.12 -10.64 23.88
C GLU A 11 -27.38 -9.79 24.04
N THR A 12 -27.33 -8.72 24.84
CA THR A 12 -28.45 -7.81 25.08
C THR A 12 -28.43 -6.53 24.23
N GLU A 13 -27.28 -6.17 23.65
CA GLU A 13 -27.14 -5.00 22.79
C GLU A 13 -27.62 -5.29 21.36
N ASP A 14 -28.48 -4.45 20.81
CA ASP A 14 -29.04 -4.62 19.46
C ASP A 14 -28.25 -3.84 18.39
N ASP A 15 -27.52 -2.78 18.77
CA ASP A 15 -26.69 -2.03 17.83
C ASP A 15 -25.40 -2.80 17.47
N VAL A 16 -25.31 -3.24 16.20
CA VAL A 16 -24.15 -4.00 15.68
C VAL A 16 -22.85 -3.20 15.75
N GLY A 17 -22.91 -1.88 15.69
CA GLY A 17 -21.76 -1.00 15.86
C GLY A 17 -21.17 -1.10 17.26
N LYS A 18 -22.01 -1.03 18.30
CA LYS A 18 -21.58 -1.21 19.70
C LYS A 18 -21.10 -2.62 19.99
N ILE A 19 -21.76 -3.65 19.45
CA ILE A 19 -21.26 -5.04 19.54
C ILE A 19 -19.84 -5.12 18.97
N SER A 20 -19.61 -4.55 17.78
CA SER A 20 -18.29 -4.48 17.15
C SER A 20 -17.27 -3.74 18.03
N GLU A 21 -17.67 -2.64 18.67
CA GLU A 21 -16.82 -1.92 19.61
C GLU A 21 -16.46 -2.75 20.85
N CYS A 22 -17.42 -3.46 21.44
CA CYS A 22 -17.19 -4.32 22.60
C CYS A 22 -16.18 -5.44 22.29
N ILE A 23 -16.34 -6.14 21.16
CA ILE A 23 -15.37 -7.13 20.68
C ILE A 23 -14.02 -6.45 20.40
N GLY A 24 -14.07 -5.26 19.78
CA GLY A 24 -12.89 -4.50 19.37
C GLY A 24 -12.06 -3.93 20.52
N ARG A 25 -12.66 -3.64 21.69
CA ARG A 25 -11.95 -3.17 22.89
C ARG A 25 -10.96 -4.22 23.38
N LEU A 26 -11.37 -5.49 23.45
CA LEU A 26 -10.47 -6.58 23.83
C LEU A 26 -9.28 -6.73 22.86
N VAL A 27 -9.51 -6.49 21.57
CA VAL A 27 -8.46 -6.53 20.54
C VAL A 27 -7.53 -5.32 20.65
N LYS A 28 -8.07 -4.11 20.86
CA LYS A 28 -7.28 -2.85 20.92
C LYS A 28 -6.49 -2.69 22.20
N ASP A 29 -7.02 -3.13 23.34
CA ASP A 29 -6.33 -3.03 24.63
C ASP A 29 -5.08 -3.91 24.68
N GLY A 30 -4.95 -4.89 23.78
CA GLY A 30 -3.68 -5.53 23.49
C GLY A 30 -2.71 -4.63 22.71
N ILE A 31 -3.18 -3.95 21.66
CA ILE A 31 -2.35 -3.26 20.65
C ILE A 31 -1.82 -1.90 21.16
N GLY A 32 -2.51 -1.25 22.10
CA GLY A 32 -2.25 0.15 22.51
C GLY A 32 -0.96 0.40 23.31
N GLY A 33 -0.27 -0.64 23.78
CA GLY A 33 1.03 -0.50 24.42
C GLY A 33 2.15 -0.68 23.40
N GLY A 34 2.76 0.40 22.92
CA GLY A 34 3.86 0.40 21.92
C GLY A 34 5.13 -0.39 22.27
N GLY A 35 5.09 -1.29 23.27
CA GLY A 35 6.07 -2.34 23.47
C GLY A 35 5.54 -3.67 22.94
N GLN A 36 6.05 -4.11 21.79
CA GLN A 36 5.80 -5.40 21.12
C GLN A 36 6.18 -6.67 21.95
N GLY A 37 6.26 -6.59 23.28
CA GLY A 37 6.79 -7.67 24.13
C GLY A 37 6.02 -7.93 25.42
N SER A 38 4.85 -7.32 25.64
CA SER A 38 4.14 -7.51 26.91
C SER A 38 3.16 -8.69 26.85
N THR A 39 3.26 -9.58 27.83
CA THR A 39 2.33 -10.70 28.11
C THR A 39 0.86 -10.27 28.10
N LEU A 40 0.56 -9.00 28.36
CA LEU A 40 -0.77 -8.38 28.31
C LEU A 40 -1.41 -8.45 26.91
N TYR A 41 -0.60 -8.33 25.85
CA TYR A 41 -1.08 -8.44 24.46
C TYR A 41 -1.65 -9.84 24.16
N LEU A 42 -0.89 -10.87 24.53
CA LEU A 42 -1.30 -12.26 24.32
C LEU A 42 -2.52 -12.64 25.16
N LEU A 43 -2.63 -12.08 26.37
CA LEU A 43 -3.82 -12.25 27.21
C LEU A 43 -5.05 -11.64 26.55
N GLY A 44 -4.99 -10.38 26.10
CA GLY A 44 -6.12 -9.71 25.43
C GLY A 44 -6.64 -10.48 24.21
N ILE A 45 -5.73 -11.02 23.40
CA ILE A 45 -6.08 -11.89 22.26
C ILE A 45 -6.82 -13.14 22.72
N LYS A 46 -6.29 -13.84 23.73
CA LYS A 46 -6.92 -15.06 24.24
C LYS A 46 -8.32 -14.78 24.78
N TYR A 47 -8.50 -13.67 25.49
CA TYR A 47 -9.82 -13.23 25.97
C TYR A 47 -10.78 -12.93 24.82
N ALA A 48 -10.33 -12.24 23.76
CA ALA A 48 -11.15 -11.98 22.58
C ALA A 48 -11.57 -13.28 21.87
N GLU A 49 -10.66 -14.24 21.74
CA GLU A 49 -10.95 -15.55 21.14
C GLU A 49 -11.95 -16.35 21.98
N GLU A 50 -11.78 -16.38 23.31
CA GLU A 50 -12.71 -17.05 24.23
C GLU A 50 -14.10 -16.40 24.21
N LEU A 51 -14.17 -15.06 24.20
CA LEU A 51 -15.42 -14.33 24.05
C LEU A 51 -16.16 -14.77 22.79
N VAL A 52 -15.51 -14.63 21.62
CA VAL A 52 -16.13 -14.92 20.33
C VAL A 52 -16.56 -16.40 20.21
N LYS A 53 -15.82 -17.34 20.80
CA LYS A 53 -16.23 -18.75 20.86
C LYS A 53 -17.45 -19.00 21.75
N SER A 54 -17.67 -18.15 22.74
CA SER A 54 -18.76 -18.28 23.71
C SER A 54 -20.06 -17.58 23.31
N LEU A 55 -20.02 -16.73 22.26
CA LEU A 55 -21.18 -16.00 21.75
C LEU A 55 -22.19 -16.94 21.10
N ASP A 56 -23.47 -16.62 21.30
CA ASP A 56 -24.57 -17.19 20.52
C ASP A 56 -24.53 -16.65 19.09
N LEU A 57 -24.03 -17.48 18.16
CA LEU A 57 -23.85 -17.08 16.76
C LEU A 57 -25.17 -16.89 16.02
N GLU A 58 -26.25 -17.55 16.42
CA GLU A 58 -27.56 -17.36 15.79
C GLU A 58 -28.12 -16.00 16.17
N LYS A 59 -28.06 -15.61 17.45
CA LYS A 59 -28.44 -14.24 17.84
C LYS A 59 -27.58 -13.18 17.17
N LEU A 60 -26.26 -13.40 17.09
CA LEU A 60 -25.36 -12.45 16.42
C LEU A 60 -25.68 -12.35 14.92
N LYS A 61 -25.97 -13.48 14.27
CA LYS A 61 -26.42 -13.54 12.88
C LYS A 61 -27.70 -12.74 12.71
N ASP A 62 -28.73 -12.98 13.52
CA ASP A 62 -30.02 -12.27 13.44
C ASP A 62 -29.83 -10.76 13.56
N LYS A 63 -28.98 -10.30 14.48
CA LYS A 63 -28.64 -8.88 14.63
C LYS A 63 -27.91 -8.31 13.42
N ILE A 64 -26.98 -9.07 12.84
CA ILE A 64 -26.27 -8.66 11.61
C ILE A 64 -27.24 -8.58 10.43
N GLU A 65 -28.15 -9.53 10.29
CA GLU A 65 -29.13 -9.53 9.19
C GLU A 65 -30.16 -8.40 9.33
N ALA A 66 -30.49 -7.99 10.56
CA ALA A 66 -31.37 -6.87 10.85
C ALA A 66 -30.70 -5.48 10.71
N GLU A 67 -29.37 -5.40 10.76
CA GLU A 67 -28.63 -4.14 10.62
C GLU A 67 -28.63 -3.67 9.16
N GLU A 68 -28.93 -2.39 8.93
CA GLU A 68 -28.99 -1.80 7.59
C GLU A 68 -27.67 -1.11 7.20
N ASP A 69 -26.86 -0.64 8.17
CA ASP A 69 -25.57 -0.03 7.87
C ASP A 69 -24.52 -1.12 7.56
N ILE A 70 -24.23 -1.33 6.27
CA ILE A 70 -23.25 -2.34 5.84
C ILE A 70 -21.84 -2.08 6.36
N GLY A 71 -21.51 -0.82 6.70
CA GLY A 71 -20.24 -0.47 7.33
C GLY A 71 -20.14 -1.00 8.75
N LYS A 72 -21.24 -0.98 9.52
CA LYS A 72 -21.32 -1.63 10.84
C LYS A 72 -21.26 -3.15 10.71
N ILE A 73 -21.98 -3.74 9.76
CA ILE A 73 -21.90 -5.18 9.45
C ILE A 73 -20.46 -5.60 9.20
N GLY A 74 -19.78 -4.91 8.26
CA GLY A 74 -18.39 -5.16 7.91
C GLY A 74 -17.44 -5.08 9.11
N LYS A 75 -17.56 -4.02 9.91
CA LYS A 75 -16.76 -3.87 11.13
C LYS A 75 -17.02 -5.00 12.13
N CYS A 76 -18.27 -5.39 12.33
CA CYS A 76 -18.61 -6.47 13.25
C CYS A 76 -17.94 -7.78 12.82
N ILE A 77 -18.14 -8.19 11.56
CA ILE A 77 -17.53 -9.42 11.00
C ILE A 77 -16.00 -9.34 11.10
N MET A 78 -15.41 -8.21 10.73
CA MET A 78 -13.96 -8.00 10.83
C MET A 78 -13.46 -8.18 12.27
N LYS A 79 -14.18 -7.67 13.29
CA LYS A 79 -13.78 -7.83 14.69
C LYS A 79 -13.91 -9.27 15.18
N VAL A 80 -14.96 -9.97 14.77
CA VAL A 80 -15.12 -11.41 15.03
C VAL A 80 -13.96 -12.21 14.41
N ALA A 81 -13.55 -11.86 13.18
CA ALA A 81 -12.42 -12.49 12.50
C ALA A 81 -11.07 -12.21 13.19
N LEU A 82 -10.81 -10.93 13.51
CA LEU A 82 -9.55 -10.48 14.11
C LEU A 82 -9.37 -10.92 15.57
N ALA A 83 -10.44 -11.31 16.27
CA ALA A 83 -10.35 -11.83 17.63
C ALA A 83 -9.47 -13.09 17.75
N ARG A 84 -9.17 -13.78 16.63
CA ARG A 84 -8.33 -14.98 16.59
C ARG A 84 -6.93 -14.77 16.01
N ASP A 85 -6.77 -13.86 15.04
CA ASP A 85 -5.66 -13.91 14.08
C ASP A 85 -4.67 -12.75 14.22
N GLN A 86 -3.91 -12.69 15.32
CA GLN A 86 -2.80 -11.72 15.45
C GLN A 86 -1.49 -12.30 15.98
N GLY A 87 -1.22 -13.57 15.66
CA GLY A 87 0.15 -14.08 15.63
C GLY A 87 0.90 -13.39 14.48
N PHE A 88 1.88 -12.56 14.82
CA PHE A 88 2.59 -11.62 13.95
C PHE A 88 3.15 -12.23 12.65
N ALA A 89 2.34 -12.29 11.59
CA ALA A 89 2.71 -12.08 10.20
C ALA A 89 1.46 -12.22 9.31
N VAL A 90 1.24 -11.22 8.46
CA VAL A 90 0.17 -11.08 7.45
C VAL A 90 0.18 -12.21 6.39
N SER A 91 0.93 -13.30 6.59
CA SER A 91 1.33 -14.19 5.50
C SER A 91 0.59 -15.52 5.42
N VAL A 92 -0.29 -15.91 6.36
CA VAL A 92 -1.11 -17.12 6.18
C VAL A 92 -2.51 -16.95 6.78
N TRP A 93 -3.36 -16.19 6.10
CA TRP A 93 -4.82 -16.07 6.32
C TRP A 93 -5.53 -17.39 6.04
N ARG A 94 -5.32 -18.41 6.89
CA ARG A 94 -5.85 -19.75 6.62
C ARG A 94 -6.27 -20.46 7.89
N HIS A 95 -7.19 -19.87 8.63
CA HIS A 95 -7.86 -20.59 9.72
C HIS A 95 -9.37 -20.39 9.75
N VAL A 96 -10.06 -21.41 9.24
CA VAL A 96 -11.50 -21.67 9.40
C VAL A 96 -11.90 -21.47 10.87
N GLY A 97 -12.68 -20.44 11.15
CA GLY A 97 -12.97 -19.96 12.50
C GLY A 97 -14.44 -19.64 12.75
N VAL A 98 -14.71 -18.98 13.87
CA VAL A 98 -16.06 -18.54 14.25
C VAL A 98 -16.64 -17.58 13.21
N ALA A 99 -15.83 -16.66 12.67
CA ALA A 99 -16.24 -15.75 11.60
C ALA A 99 -16.69 -16.48 10.33
N GLU A 100 -15.99 -17.53 9.90
CA GLU A 100 -16.41 -18.32 8.74
C GLU A 100 -17.73 -19.06 9.00
N LYS A 101 -17.94 -19.60 10.21
CA LYS A 101 -19.22 -20.24 10.57
C LYS A 101 -20.37 -19.24 10.52
N LEU A 102 -20.17 -18.04 11.06
CA LEU A 102 -21.13 -16.94 11.00
C LEU A 102 -21.41 -16.54 9.54
N LEU A 103 -20.37 -16.35 8.72
CA LEU A 103 -20.54 -16.00 7.31
C LEU A 103 -21.29 -17.08 6.51
N LYS A 104 -21.09 -18.37 6.83
CA LYS A 104 -21.82 -19.48 6.19
C LYS A 104 -23.30 -19.54 6.59
N SER A 105 -23.68 -18.97 7.74
CA SER A 105 -25.06 -18.95 8.20
C SER A 105 -25.83 -17.71 7.75
N LEU A 106 -25.14 -16.64 7.33
CA LEU A 106 -25.76 -15.41 6.81
C LEU A 106 -26.45 -15.63 5.45
N ASP A 107 -27.56 -14.92 5.27
CA ASP A 107 -28.21 -14.74 3.97
C ASP A 107 -27.40 -13.82 3.05
N LEU A 108 -26.54 -14.42 2.21
CA LEU A 108 -25.66 -13.68 1.30
C LEU A 108 -26.41 -12.90 0.22
N GLU A 109 -27.63 -13.32 -0.17
CA GLU A 109 -28.43 -12.59 -1.16
C GLU A 109 -28.96 -11.29 -0.55
N LYS A 110 -29.49 -11.33 0.68
CA LYS A 110 -29.87 -10.09 1.39
C LYS A 110 -28.68 -9.17 1.63
N LEU A 111 -27.51 -9.73 1.97
CA LEU A 111 -26.30 -8.93 2.16
C LEU A 111 -25.84 -8.28 0.85
N LYS A 112 -25.94 -9.01 -0.26
CA LYS A 112 -25.70 -8.48 -1.60
C LYS A 112 -26.64 -7.30 -1.90
N ASP A 113 -27.94 -7.46 -1.69
CA ASP A 113 -28.93 -6.39 -1.93
C ASP A 113 -28.60 -5.12 -1.11
N LYS A 114 -28.19 -5.29 0.16
CA LYS A 114 -27.76 -4.17 1.02
C LYS A 114 -26.49 -3.50 0.50
N ILE A 115 -25.53 -4.27 -0.03
CA ILE A 115 -24.31 -3.72 -0.62
C ILE A 115 -24.60 -2.93 -1.89
N GLU A 116 -25.49 -3.42 -2.75
CA GLU A 116 -25.87 -2.74 -3.99
C GLU A 116 -26.66 -1.45 -3.72
N ALA A 117 -27.46 -1.42 -2.65
CA ALA A 117 -28.20 -0.24 -2.21
C ALA A 117 -27.35 0.84 -1.52
N GLU A 118 -26.18 0.51 -0.96
CA GLU A 118 -25.34 1.48 -0.25
C GLU A 118 -24.58 2.39 -1.23
N GLU A 119 -24.62 3.71 -1.04
CA GLU A 119 -23.93 4.67 -1.91
C GLU A 119 -22.50 4.96 -1.47
N ASP A 120 -22.17 4.83 -0.19
CA ASP A 120 -20.81 5.07 0.30
C ASP A 120 -19.88 3.89 0.00
N ILE A 121 -19.04 4.04 -1.04
CA ILE A 121 -17.99 3.07 -1.42
C ILE A 121 -17.06 2.72 -0.24
N GLY A 122 -16.81 3.66 0.66
CA GLY A 122 -16.03 3.40 1.87
C GLY A 122 -16.67 2.36 2.77
N LYS A 123 -18.01 2.39 2.93
CA LYS A 123 -18.75 1.39 3.70
C LYS A 123 -18.81 0.05 2.97
N ILE A 124 -19.03 0.05 1.65
CA ILE A 124 -18.97 -1.16 0.82
C ILE A 124 -17.61 -1.85 0.98
N ARG A 125 -16.53 -1.09 0.84
CA ARG A 125 -15.16 -1.58 1.05
C ARG A 125 -15.00 -2.23 2.43
N VAL A 126 -15.43 -1.54 3.50
CA VAL A 126 -15.33 -2.07 4.86
C VAL A 126 -16.13 -3.36 5.04
N CYS A 127 -17.30 -3.46 4.40
CA CYS A 127 -18.10 -4.68 4.37
C CYS A 127 -17.34 -5.84 3.73
N ILE A 128 -16.84 -5.65 2.50
CA ILE A 128 -16.09 -6.68 1.77
C ILE A 128 -14.83 -7.10 2.53
N VAL A 129 -14.08 -6.15 3.10
CA VAL A 129 -12.88 -6.46 3.91
C VAL A 129 -13.25 -7.28 5.15
N GLY A 130 -14.35 -6.95 5.81
CA GLY A 130 -14.82 -7.72 6.96
C GLY A 130 -15.15 -9.16 6.60
N ILE A 131 -15.89 -9.35 5.51
CA ILE A 131 -16.22 -10.69 4.99
C ILE A 131 -14.97 -11.43 4.58
N ASP A 132 -14.03 -10.77 3.91
CA ASP A 132 -12.77 -11.35 3.48
C ASP A 132 -11.91 -11.85 4.65
N CYS A 133 -11.80 -11.03 5.70
CA CYS A 133 -11.13 -11.42 6.94
C CYS A 133 -11.76 -12.67 7.58
N GLY A 134 -13.08 -12.83 7.44
CA GLY A 134 -13.78 -14.01 7.95
C GLY A 134 -13.71 -15.23 7.03
N SER A 135 -13.79 -15.04 5.71
CA SER A 135 -13.72 -16.09 4.69
C SER A 135 -13.48 -15.51 3.29
N VAL A 136 -12.27 -15.75 2.77
CA VAL A 136 -11.86 -15.40 1.39
C VAL A 136 -12.82 -15.99 0.35
N GLU A 137 -13.25 -17.25 0.52
CA GLU A 137 -14.14 -17.94 -0.43
C GLU A 137 -15.52 -17.28 -0.50
N ILE A 138 -16.07 -16.84 0.65
CA ILE A 138 -17.37 -16.17 0.70
C ILE A 138 -17.26 -14.75 0.12
N ALA A 139 -16.19 -14.03 0.43
CA ALA A 139 -15.93 -12.72 -0.18
C ALA A 139 -15.83 -12.81 -1.71
N GLU A 140 -15.11 -13.80 -2.23
CA GLU A 140 -15.01 -14.02 -3.69
C GLU A 140 -16.37 -14.35 -4.32
N LYS A 141 -17.17 -15.23 -3.69
CA LYS A 141 -18.53 -15.55 -4.16
C LYS A 141 -19.43 -14.33 -4.18
N LEU A 142 -19.42 -13.55 -3.10
CA LEU A 142 -20.22 -12.33 -2.98
C LEU A 142 -19.82 -11.33 -4.06
N LEU A 143 -18.52 -11.07 -4.23
CA LEU A 143 -18.03 -10.17 -5.28
C LEU A 143 -18.50 -10.59 -6.67
N LYS A 144 -18.43 -11.89 -7.00
CA LYS A 144 -18.92 -12.41 -8.30
C LYS A 144 -20.44 -12.29 -8.48
N SER A 145 -21.19 -12.19 -7.39
CA SER A 145 -22.65 -12.05 -7.43
C SER A 145 -23.12 -10.60 -7.55
N LEU A 146 -22.26 -9.62 -7.21
CA LEU A 146 -22.58 -8.20 -7.29
C LEU A 146 -22.73 -7.74 -8.75
N ASP A 147 -23.67 -6.85 -8.99
CA ASP A 147 -23.84 -6.20 -10.28
C ASP A 147 -22.67 -5.25 -10.55
N PHE A 148 -21.92 -5.57 -11.62
CA PHE A 148 -20.78 -4.78 -12.05
C PHE A 148 -21.16 -3.35 -12.44
N GLU A 149 -22.29 -3.12 -13.10
CA GLU A 149 -22.70 -1.78 -13.52
C GLU A 149 -23.03 -0.90 -12.31
N ILE A 150 -23.67 -1.46 -11.28
CA ILE A 150 -23.91 -0.75 -10.01
C ILE A 150 -22.58 -0.34 -9.36
N LEU A 151 -21.61 -1.26 -9.27
CA LEU A 151 -20.29 -0.95 -8.70
C LEU A 151 -19.54 0.11 -9.51
N LYS A 152 -19.65 0.04 -10.84
CA LYS A 152 -19.05 1.00 -11.76
C LYS A 152 -19.68 2.38 -11.58
N ASP A 153 -21.00 2.49 -11.53
CA ASP A 153 -21.70 3.76 -11.38
C ASP A 153 -21.35 4.44 -10.05
N LYS A 154 -21.25 3.66 -8.96
CA LYS A 154 -20.79 4.16 -7.66
C LYS A 154 -19.37 4.69 -7.76
N ILE A 155 -18.45 3.94 -8.38
CA ILE A 155 -17.08 4.42 -8.61
C ILE A 155 -17.08 5.70 -9.43
N GLU A 156 -17.88 5.80 -10.50
CA GLU A 156 -17.97 7.01 -11.32
C GLU A 156 -18.47 8.23 -10.54
N ALA A 157 -19.42 8.03 -9.63
CA ALA A 157 -19.99 9.08 -8.78
C ALA A 157 -19.05 9.53 -7.64
N GLU A 158 -18.18 8.66 -7.13
CA GLU A 158 -17.28 8.99 -6.02
C GLU A 158 -16.13 9.94 -6.47
N GLU A 159 -15.87 10.98 -5.69
CA GLU A 159 -14.79 11.94 -5.94
C GLU A 159 -13.57 11.66 -5.06
N ASN A 160 -13.76 10.97 -3.94
CA ASN A 160 -12.69 10.63 -3.02
C ASN A 160 -11.86 9.46 -3.56
N ILE A 161 -10.70 9.82 -4.09
CA ILE A 161 -9.70 8.92 -4.65
C ILE A 161 -9.23 7.86 -3.65
N GLU A 162 -9.07 8.20 -2.38
CA GLU A 162 -8.61 7.25 -1.36
C GLU A 162 -9.67 6.16 -1.14
N LYS A 163 -10.96 6.52 -1.18
CA LYS A 163 -12.06 5.55 -1.12
C LYS A 163 -12.07 4.65 -2.35
N ILE A 164 -11.96 5.21 -3.55
CA ILE A 164 -11.99 4.43 -4.80
C ILE A 164 -10.80 3.47 -4.87
N THR A 165 -9.59 3.99 -4.66
CA THR A 165 -8.35 3.20 -4.73
C THR A 165 -8.32 2.10 -3.67
N GLY A 166 -8.78 2.41 -2.46
CA GLY A 166 -8.97 1.43 -1.42
C GLY A 166 -9.94 0.35 -1.86
N PHE A 167 -11.10 0.72 -2.40
CA PHE A 167 -12.15 -0.22 -2.81
C PHE A 167 -11.70 -1.14 -3.95
N VAL A 168 -11.17 -0.58 -5.03
CA VAL A 168 -10.67 -1.36 -6.18
C VAL A 168 -9.49 -2.23 -5.77
N GLY A 169 -8.63 -1.74 -4.87
CA GLY A 169 -7.55 -2.53 -4.29
C GLY A 169 -8.05 -3.80 -3.59
N GLU A 170 -9.10 -3.70 -2.77
CA GLU A 170 -9.68 -4.88 -2.10
C GLU A 170 -10.35 -5.84 -3.09
N ILE A 171 -11.03 -5.32 -4.11
CA ILE A 171 -11.61 -6.16 -5.17
C ILE A 171 -10.49 -6.91 -5.91
N ALA A 172 -9.41 -6.23 -6.30
CA ALA A 172 -8.32 -6.84 -7.06
C ALA A 172 -7.62 -7.99 -6.31
N VAL A 173 -7.64 -7.94 -4.98
CA VAL A 173 -7.12 -8.98 -4.11
C VAL A 173 -7.98 -10.26 -4.13
N ARG A 174 -9.23 -10.20 -4.62
CA ARG A 174 -10.21 -11.31 -4.55
C ARG A 174 -10.86 -11.71 -5.86
N SER A 175 -11.09 -10.75 -6.76
CA SER A 175 -11.70 -10.97 -8.06
C SER A 175 -10.95 -10.17 -9.12
N GLU A 176 -9.96 -10.83 -9.72
CA GLU A 176 -9.20 -10.28 -10.84
C GLU A 176 -10.13 -9.87 -11.98
N GLU A 177 -11.14 -10.69 -12.29
CA GLU A 177 -12.07 -10.41 -13.39
C GLU A 177 -12.82 -9.10 -13.19
N ILE A 178 -13.32 -8.84 -11.98
CA ILE A 178 -14.05 -7.59 -11.67
C ILE A 178 -13.08 -6.43 -11.66
N ALA A 179 -11.91 -6.59 -11.03
CA ALA A 179 -10.89 -5.55 -11.03
C ALA A 179 -10.45 -5.16 -12.44
N GLU A 180 -10.28 -6.13 -13.34
CA GLU A 180 -9.95 -5.89 -14.75
C GLU A 180 -11.01 -5.07 -15.47
N LYS A 181 -12.30 -5.32 -15.18
CA LYS A 181 -13.42 -4.56 -15.74
C LYS A 181 -13.50 -3.14 -15.18
N LEU A 182 -13.01 -2.89 -13.97
CA LEU A 182 -12.96 -1.56 -13.34
C LEU A 182 -11.79 -0.67 -13.82
N VAL A 183 -10.78 -1.25 -14.47
CA VAL A 183 -9.60 -0.52 -14.96
C VAL A 183 -9.96 0.68 -15.85
N PRO A 184 -10.83 0.54 -16.88
CA PRO A 184 -11.18 1.68 -17.75
C PRO A 184 -11.85 2.82 -16.99
N VAL A 185 -12.67 2.49 -15.97
CA VAL A 185 -13.37 3.46 -15.12
C VAL A 185 -12.36 4.27 -14.30
N MET A 186 -11.40 3.58 -13.66
CA MET A 186 -10.32 4.25 -12.92
C MET A 186 -9.46 5.11 -13.84
N MET A 187 -9.15 4.62 -15.05
CA MET A 187 -8.34 5.34 -16.02
C MET A 187 -8.97 6.66 -16.42
N LYS A 188 -10.26 6.64 -16.78
CA LYS A 188 -11.01 7.85 -17.10
C LYS A 188 -10.93 8.89 -15.98
N LYS A 189 -11.02 8.47 -14.71
CA LYS A 189 -10.86 9.37 -13.56
C LYS A 189 -9.44 9.89 -13.38
N ILE A 190 -8.44 9.04 -13.51
CA ILE A 190 -7.02 9.45 -13.41
C ILE A 190 -6.65 10.43 -14.52
N GLU A 191 -7.16 10.22 -15.74
CA GLU A 191 -6.92 11.10 -16.87
C GLU A 191 -7.56 12.48 -16.68
N ALA A 192 -8.80 12.51 -16.15
CA ALA A 192 -9.53 13.73 -15.83
C ALA A 192 -8.99 14.46 -14.58
N GLU A 193 -8.20 13.79 -13.74
CA GLU A 193 -7.59 14.43 -12.57
C GLU A 193 -6.40 15.31 -13.00
N GLU A 194 -6.42 16.55 -12.51
CA GLU A 194 -5.38 17.55 -12.75
C GLU A 194 -4.41 17.67 -11.55
N ASP A 195 -4.88 17.36 -10.34
CA ASP A 195 -4.07 17.43 -9.13
C ASP A 195 -3.08 16.24 -9.06
N ILE A 196 -1.81 16.56 -9.21
CA ILE A 196 -0.71 15.59 -9.18
C ILE A 196 -0.59 14.88 -7.83
N GLU A 197 -0.93 15.52 -6.69
CA GLU A 197 -0.92 14.85 -5.38
C GLU A 197 -2.03 13.80 -5.29
N LYS A 198 -3.19 14.10 -5.87
CA LYS A 198 -4.28 13.14 -6.02
C LYS A 198 -3.93 11.99 -6.96
N ILE A 199 -3.33 12.26 -8.11
CA ILE A 199 -2.80 11.22 -9.01
C ILE A 199 -1.74 10.36 -8.29
N SER A 200 -0.83 10.98 -7.53
CA SER A 200 0.16 10.27 -6.71
C SER A 200 -0.50 9.32 -5.70
N LYS A 201 -1.61 9.73 -5.08
CA LYS A 201 -2.39 8.87 -4.18
C LYS A 201 -3.06 7.72 -4.93
N TRP A 202 -3.57 7.94 -6.15
CA TRP A 202 -4.04 6.84 -7.01
C TRP A 202 -3.00 5.75 -7.18
N PHE A 203 -1.79 6.14 -7.57
CA PHE A 203 -0.68 5.21 -7.71
C PHE A 203 -0.35 4.49 -6.41
N ARG A 204 -0.30 5.21 -5.28
CA ARG A 204 0.00 4.59 -3.99
C ARG A 204 -1.08 3.60 -3.56
N GLY A 205 -2.35 3.90 -3.82
CA GLY A 205 -3.43 2.96 -3.53
C GLY A 205 -3.40 1.74 -4.44
N VAL A 206 -3.30 1.96 -5.76
CA VAL A 206 -3.28 0.87 -6.76
C VAL A 206 -2.02 0.01 -6.65
N CYS A 207 -0.87 0.58 -6.30
CA CYS A 207 0.37 -0.19 -6.25
C CYS A 207 0.82 -0.58 -4.83
N GLY A 208 0.24 0.03 -3.79
CA GLY A 208 0.59 -0.19 -2.38
C GLY A 208 -0.36 -1.11 -1.61
N VAL A 209 -1.59 -1.32 -2.10
CA VAL A 209 -2.38 -2.51 -1.72
C VAL A 209 -1.68 -3.72 -2.34
N LYS A 210 -1.69 -4.87 -1.68
CA LYS A 210 -1.00 -6.09 -2.11
C LYS A 210 -1.55 -6.63 -3.44
N TRP A 211 -1.27 -5.94 -4.54
CA TRP A 211 -1.36 -6.45 -5.90
C TRP A 211 -0.20 -7.42 -6.17
N THR A 212 0.22 -8.15 -5.14
CA THR A 212 1.31 -9.11 -5.18
C THR A 212 0.76 -10.33 -5.89
N ARG A 213 0.90 -10.33 -7.23
CA ARG A 213 1.59 -11.36 -8.03
C ARG A 213 1.05 -11.46 -9.45
N TRP A 214 -0.21 -11.05 -9.71
CA TRP A 214 -0.84 -11.27 -11.03
C TRP A 214 -1.76 -10.14 -11.51
N ALA A 215 -2.65 -9.63 -10.67
CA ALA A 215 -3.49 -8.48 -11.02
C ALA A 215 -2.63 -7.26 -11.41
N SER A 216 -1.48 -7.04 -10.75
CA SER A 216 -0.65 -5.84 -11.03
C SER A 216 -0.10 -5.91 -12.43
N LYS A 217 0.26 -7.10 -12.91
CA LYS A 217 0.87 -7.29 -14.21
C LYS A 217 -0.10 -6.92 -15.33
N LYS A 218 -1.25 -7.60 -15.44
CA LYS A 218 -2.21 -7.33 -16.51
C LYS A 218 -2.89 -5.98 -16.39
N ILE A 219 -3.21 -5.53 -15.17
CA ILE A 219 -3.83 -4.23 -14.99
C ILE A 219 -2.80 -3.15 -15.22
N ALA A 220 -1.57 -3.25 -14.70
CA ALA A 220 -0.52 -2.31 -15.10
C ALA A 220 -0.25 -2.35 -16.60
N GLU A 221 -0.25 -3.50 -17.27
CA GLU A 221 -0.15 -3.61 -18.74
C GLU A 221 -1.32 -2.95 -19.47
N LYS A 222 -2.56 -3.09 -18.99
CA LYS A 222 -3.75 -2.45 -19.56
C LYS A 222 -3.76 -0.95 -19.29
N LEU A 223 -3.40 -0.51 -18.08
CA LEU A 223 -3.18 0.89 -17.71
C LEU A 223 -2.08 1.47 -18.62
N SER A 224 -0.98 0.74 -18.81
CA SER A 224 0.13 1.09 -19.70
C SER A 224 -0.37 1.28 -21.14
N LYS A 225 -1.07 0.29 -21.70
CA LYS A 225 -1.59 0.35 -23.09
C LYS A 225 -2.63 1.45 -23.29
N ALA A 226 -3.55 1.64 -22.36
CA ALA A 226 -4.58 2.68 -22.43
C ALA A 226 -3.98 4.11 -22.44
N LEU A 227 -2.77 4.27 -21.91
CA LEU A 227 -2.06 5.54 -21.87
C LEU A 227 -1.25 5.85 -23.14
N ASP A 228 -1.24 4.95 -24.12
CA ASP A 228 -0.50 5.07 -25.38
C ASP A 228 1.03 5.08 -25.17
N ILE A 229 1.55 3.87 -24.95
CA ILE A 229 2.96 3.61 -24.61
C ILE A 229 3.56 2.71 -25.69
N GLU A 230 4.36 3.33 -26.55
CA GLU A 230 4.94 2.69 -27.73
C GLU A 230 6.22 1.90 -27.38
N THR A 231 6.09 0.66 -26.89
CA THR A 231 7.11 -0.38 -27.14
C THR A 231 6.52 -1.81 -27.02
N PRO A 232 6.90 -2.75 -27.90
CA PRO A 232 6.44 -4.14 -27.80
C PRO A 232 7.14 -4.83 -26.62
N MET A 233 6.36 -5.21 -25.61
CA MET A 233 6.83 -5.88 -24.40
C MET A 233 7.24 -7.33 -24.66
N THR A 234 8.43 -7.72 -24.19
CA THR A 234 8.74 -9.13 -23.93
C THR A 234 8.05 -9.60 -22.64
N PRO A 235 7.90 -10.92 -22.39
CA PRO A 235 7.35 -11.45 -21.13
C PRO A 235 8.07 -10.95 -19.86
N TRP A 236 9.28 -10.40 -20.02
CA TRP A 236 10.11 -9.76 -18.98
C TRP A 236 9.77 -8.27 -18.78
N ASP A 237 9.43 -7.54 -19.84
CA ASP A 237 9.02 -6.11 -19.76
C ASP A 237 7.62 -5.94 -19.17
N ALA A 238 6.79 -6.96 -19.34
CA ALA A 238 5.47 -7.11 -18.75
C ALA A 238 5.48 -7.06 -17.20
N HIS A 239 6.64 -7.22 -16.55
CA HIS A 239 6.80 -7.03 -15.10
C HIS A 239 6.92 -5.54 -14.67
N ASN A 240 7.14 -4.61 -15.59
CA ASN A 240 7.60 -3.25 -15.32
C ASN A 240 6.70 -2.18 -15.96
N GLY A 241 5.41 -2.19 -15.62
CA GLY A 241 4.41 -1.25 -16.15
C GLY A 241 4.94 0.18 -16.32
N VAL A 242 5.10 0.59 -17.58
CA VAL A 242 5.53 1.93 -17.95
C VAL A 242 4.27 2.79 -18.04
N PHE A 243 4.32 4.06 -17.61
CA PHE A 243 3.29 5.07 -17.92
C PHE A 243 3.64 5.74 -19.24
N SER A 244 2.68 6.40 -19.91
CA SER A 244 3.03 7.30 -21.03
C SER A 244 3.92 8.38 -20.49
N TYR A 245 5.23 8.13 -20.65
CA TYR A 245 6.28 9.02 -20.23
C TYR A 245 6.01 10.39 -20.80
N GLN A 246 5.44 10.49 -22.01
CA GLN A 246 5.14 11.76 -22.63
C GLN A 246 3.98 12.51 -21.96
N LYS A 247 2.79 11.93 -21.75
CA LYS A 247 1.69 12.63 -21.03
C LYS A 247 2.07 12.98 -19.59
N LEU A 248 2.76 12.08 -18.90
CA LEU A 248 3.21 12.31 -17.53
C LEU A 248 4.31 13.37 -17.48
N LYS A 249 5.25 13.34 -18.42
CA LYS A 249 6.27 14.36 -18.62
C LYS A 249 5.64 15.69 -18.99
N ASP A 250 4.58 15.72 -19.80
CA ASP A 250 3.89 16.95 -20.16
C ASP A 250 3.17 17.54 -18.94
N LYS A 251 2.50 16.72 -18.11
CA LYS A 251 1.95 17.15 -16.81
C LYS A 251 3.04 17.58 -15.81
N ILE A 252 4.14 16.84 -15.70
CA ILE A 252 5.31 17.20 -14.86
C ILE A 252 5.99 18.48 -15.37
N ASN A 253 6.06 18.67 -16.68
CA ASN A 253 6.64 19.86 -17.27
C ASN A 253 5.74 21.07 -17.04
N ALA A 254 4.41 20.90 -17.18
CA ALA A 254 3.39 21.92 -16.95
C ALA A 254 3.20 22.28 -15.46
N GLU A 255 3.47 21.37 -14.54
CA GLU A 255 3.39 21.65 -13.09
C GLU A 255 4.51 22.59 -12.66
N GLU A 256 4.20 23.81 -12.25
CA GLU A 256 5.22 24.76 -11.82
C GLU A 256 5.77 24.43 -10.42
N ASP A 257 5.00 23.70 -9.60
CA ASP A 257 5.41 23.32 -8.25
C ASP A 257 6.37 22.12 -8.24
N ILE A 258 7.66 22.42 -8.12
CA ILE A 258 8.75 21.43 -8.02
C ILE A 258 8.52 20.46 -6.85
N TYR A 259 7.89 20.91 -5.76
CA TYR A 259 7.62 20.07 -4.60
C TYR A 259 6.57 19.00 -4.90
N LYS A 260 5.53 19.33 -5.68
CA LYS A 260 4.52 18.35 -6.14
C LYS A 260 5.12 17.32 -7.09
N ILE A 261 5.94 17.77 -8.05
CA ILE A 261 6.68 16.87 -8.96
C ILE A 261 7.54 15.90 -8.17
N TRP A 262 8.26 16.41 -7.17
CA TRP A 262 9.15 15.59 -6.37
C TRP A 262 8.39 14.61 -5.47
N LYS A 263 7.34 15.06 -4.77
CA LYS A 263 6.43 14.17 -4.02
C LYS A 263 5.85 13.05 -4.89
N PHE A 264 5.51 13.37 -6.13
CA PHE A 264 5.00 12.41 -7.09
C PHE A 264 6.06 11.37 -7.48
N ILE A 265 7.29 11.81 -7.77
CA ILE A 265 8.44 10.93 -8.01
C ILE A 265 8.70 10.02 -6.80
N LEU A 266 8.71 10.59 -5.58
CA LEU A 266 8.92 9.82 -4.35
C LEU A 266 7.79 8.83 -4.06
N ALA A 267 6.55 9.17 -4.39
CA ALA A 267 5.45 8.23 -4.26
C ALA A 267 5.60 7.03 -5.18
N ILE A 268 6.00 7.26 -6.44
CA ILE A 268 6.33 6.20 -7.40
C ILE A 268 7.46 5.33 -6.86
N MET A 269 8.50 5.94 -6.29
CA MET A 269 9.67 5.22 -5.79
C MET A 269 9.39 4.48 -4.45
N GLY A 270 8.55 5.04 -3.57
CA GLY A 270 8.18 4.43 -2.30
C GLY A 270 7.23 3.23 -2.45
N ILE A 271 6.43 3.19 -3.51
CA ILE A 271 5.63 2.02 -3.92
C ILE A 271 6.52 0.79 -4.16
N VAL A 272 7.71 1.00 -4.73
CA VAL A 272 8.66 -0.08 -4.99
C VAL A 272 9.24 -0.65 -3.71
N GLN A 273 9.56 0.19 -2.72
CA GLN A 273 10.14 -0.23 -1.45
C GLN A 273 9.25 -1.19 -0.64
N LYS A 274 7.95 -0.90 -0.48
CA LYS A 274 7.06 -1.69 0.39
C LYS A 274 6.89 -3.14 -0.09
N ASN A 275 7.12 -3.39 -1.37
CA ASN A 275 7.12 -4.74 -1.95
C ASN A 275 8.41 -5.53 -1.71
N THR A 276 9.51 -4.88 -1.26
CA THR A 276 10.84 -5.49 -1.09
C THR A 276 11.16 -5.99 0.32
N GLU A 277 10.51 -5.45 1.36
CA GLU A 277 10.82 -5.79 2.77
C GLU A 277 10.10 -7.06 3.28
N GLU A 278 8.96 -7.46 2.69
CA GLU A 278 8.13 -8.57 3.17
C GLU A 278 8.42 -9.94 2.52
N ASP A 279 9.28 -10.03 1.50
CA ASP A 279 9.56 -11.28 0.76
C ASP A 279 11.04 -11.71 0.83
N THR A 280 11.43 -12.35 1.95
CA THR A 280 12.79 -12.90 2.14
C THR A 280 13.01 -14.27 1.46
N GLY A 281 12.04 -14.74 0.65
CA GLY A 281 12.15 -15.96 -0.15
C GLY A 281 12.91 -15.77 -1.47
N THR A 282 13.32 -16.88 -2.10
CA THR A 282 14.09 -16.93 -3.36
C THR A 282 13.42 -16.22 -4.54
N VAL A 283 12.11 -15.97 -4.48
CA VAL A 283 11.30 -15.28 -5.50
C VAL A 283 11.27 -13.76 -5.28
N GLY A 284 11.42 -13.27 -4.03
CA GLY A 284 11.52 -11.85 -3.69
C GLY A 284 12.71 -11.16 -4.36
N ARG A 285 13.82 -11.89 -4.59
CA ARG A 285 14.97 -11.39 -5.35
C ARG A 285 14.64 -11.00 -6.80
N CYS A 286 13.68 -11.64 -7.47
CA CYS A 286 13.37 -11.35 -8.87
C CYS A 286 12.48 -10.11 -9.05
N CYS A 287 11.61 -9.77 -8.08
CA CYS A 287 10.79 -8.56 -8.14
C CYS A 287 11.59 -7.29 -7.79
N ILE A 288 12.64 -7.43 -6.97
CA ILE A 288 13.60 -6.37 -6.64
C ILE A 288 14.25 -5.83 -7.93
N TYR A 289 14.90 -6.68 -8.73
CA TYR A 289 15.64 -6.24 -9.92
C TYR A 289 14.78 -5.55 -11.00
N SER A 290 13.51 -5.92 -11.16
CA SER A 290 12.70 -5.42 -12.27
C SER A 290 12.11 -4.03 -12.00
N THR A 291 11.60 -3.79 -10.79
CA THR A 291 11.14 -2.45 -10.36
C THR A 291 12.29 -1.46 -10.17
N ASP A 292 13.49 -1.96 -9.89
CA ASP A 292 14.73 -1.19 -9.80
C ASP A 292 15.14 -0.56 -11.14
N GLU A 293 15.10 -1.32 -12.23
CA GLU A 293 15.52 -0.86 -13.56
C GLU A 293 14.59 0.23 -14.10
N TRP A 294 13.28 0.06 -13.91
CA TRP A 294 12.27 1.04 -14.31
C TRP A 294 12.34 2.32 -13.49
N CYS A 295 12.45 2.22 -12.16
CA CYS A 295 12.62 3.42 -11.31
C CYS A 295 13.89 4.17 -11.64
N LYS A 296 14.97 3.43 -11.97
CA LYS A 296 16.23 4.01 -12.40
C LYS A 296 16.09 4.71 -13.75
N GLU A 297 15.45 4.10 -14.74
CA GLU A 297 15.21 4.70 -16.06
C GLU A 297 14.31 5.93 -15.97
N LEU A 298 13.22 5.86 -15.19
CA LEU A 298 12.34 7.00 -14.95
C LEU A 298 13.08 8.13 -14.23
N ALA A 299 13.85 7.81 -13.19
CA ALA A 299 14.68 8.80 -12.52
C ALA A 299 15.68 9.44 -13.49
N GLU A 300 16.40 8.64 -14.29
CA GLU A 300 17.36 9.14 -15.29
C GLU A 300 16.71 10.05 -16.35
N LYS A 301 15.48 9.73 -16.76
CA LYS A 301 14.69 10.54 -17.69
C LYS A 301 14.17 11.83 -17.07
N LEU A 302 13.87 11.84 -15.76
CA LEU A 302 13.38 13.01 -15.04
C LEU A 302 14.50 13.92 -14.51
N ILE A 303 15.74 13.42 -14.41
CA ILE A 303 16.92 14.18 -13.96
C ILE A 303 17.06 15.51 -14.71
N PRO A 304 17.00 15.58 -16.06
CA PRO A 304 17.13 16.85 -16.78
C PRO A 304 16.03 17.85 -16.43
N THR A 305 14.78 17.40 -16.30
CA THR A 305 13.65 18.27 -15.94
C THR A 305 13.80 18.81 -14.52
N VAL A 306 14.10 17.93 -13.56
CA VAL A 306 14.31 18.32 -12.15
C VAL A 306 15.50 19.27 -12.03
N LYS A 307 16.60 18.97 -12.73
CA LYS A 307 17.76 19.85 -12.82
C LYS A 307 17.38 21.24 -13.33
N ASN A 308 16.74 21.32 -14.49
CA ASN A 308 16.36 22.60 -15.09
C ASN A 308 15.45 23.40 -14.16
N LYS A 309 14.51 22.74 -13.48
CA LYS A 309 13.61 23.38 -12.53
C LYS A 309 14.36 23.91 -11.29
N ILE A 310 15.25 23.11 -10.70
CA ILE A 310 16.11 23.55 -9.58
C ILE A 310 16.99 24.73 -9.98
N GLU A 311 17.60 24.69 -11.18
CA GLU A 311 18.44 25.77 -11.70
C GLU A 311 17.62 27.04 -12.03
N SER A 312 16.34 26.90 -12.37
CA SER A 312 15.44 28.02 -12.72
C SER A 312 14.62 28.60 -11.56
N GLU A 313 14.61 27.96 -10.39
CA GLU A 313 13.77 28.36 -9.25
C GLU A 313 14.48 29.41 -8.37
N GLU A 314 13.70 30.40 -7.94
CA GLU A 314 14.17 31.57 -7.18
C GLU A 314 13.89 31.41 -5.70
N ASP A 315 12.84 30.65 -5.36
CA ASP A 315 12.45 30.36 -3.98
C ASP A 315 13.36 29.30 -3.34
N ALA A 316 14.31 29.79 -2.54
CA ALA A 316 15.21 28.94 -1.77
C ALA A 316 14.48 28.01 -0.79
N GLY A 317 13.27 28.35 -0.34
CA GLY A 317 12.43 27.51 0.52
C GLY A 317 11.92 26.26 -0.21
N LYS A 318 11.38 26.43 -1.41
CA LYS A 318 10.93 25.31 -2.27
C LYS A 318 12.08 24.39 -2.65
N ILE A 319 13.22 24.96 -3.06
CA ILE A 319 14.44 24.19 -3.34
C ILE A 319 14.92 23.47 -2.08
N GLY A 320 14.90 24.14 -0.93
CA GLY A 320 15.22 23.52 0.36
C GLY A 320 14.33 22.31 0.68
N GLY A 321 13.03 22.39 0.38
CA GLY A 321 12.08 21.28 0.51
C GLY A 321 12.42 20.11 -0.40
N CYS A 322 12.69 20.37 -1.68
CA CYS A 322 13.11 19.36 -2.65
C CYS A 322 14.44 18.69 -2.25
N ILE A 323 15.42 19.49 -1.85
CA ILE A 323 16.73 19.03 -1.36
C ILE A 323 16.57 18.15 -0.11
N LYS A 324 15.76 18.59 0.86
CA LYS A 324 15.49 17.80 2.07
C LYS A 324 14.82 16.48 1.73
N SER A 325 13.86 16.48 0.81
CA SER A 325 13.23 15.24 0.35
C SER A 325 14.19 14.33 -0.44
N ILE A 326 15.17 14.88 -1.14
CA ILE A 326 16.29 14.11 -1.72
C ILE A 326 17.14 13.49 -0.61
N GLU A 327 17.48 14.26 0.42
CA GLU A 327 18.26 13.80 1.57
C GLU A 327 17.53 12.70 2.35
N ASP A 328 16.23 12.86 2.62
CA ASP A 328 15.40 11.87 3.33
C ASP A 328 15.41 10.52 2.60
N VAL A 329 15.39 10.53 1.26
CA VAL A 329 15.52 9.32 0.43
C VAL A 329 16.93 8.74 0.48
N MET A 330 17.97 9.58 0.56
CA MET A 330 19.36 9.12 0.69
C MET A 330 19.64 8.47 2.05
N TRP A 331 19.02 8.97 3.11
CA TRP A 331 19.21 8.55 4.51
C TRP A 331 18.45 7.28 4.89
N LEU A 332 17.38 6.94 4.17
CA LEU A 332 16.79 5.62 4.25
C LEU A 332 17.78 4.61 3.63
N ASP A 333 18.60 3.97 4.48
CA ASP A 333 19.65 3.00 4.11
C ASP A 333 19.15 1.79 3.29
N ILE A 334 17.82 1.68 3.11
CA ILE A 334 17.13 0.70 2.27
C ILE A 334 17.26 1.03 0.75
N PHE A 335 17.61 2.27 0.38
CA PHE A 335 17.72 2.70 -1.03
C PHE A 335 19.15 2.66 -1.61
N LEU A 336 19.83 1.51 -1.57
CA LEU A 336 21.13 1.35 -2.26
C LEU A 336 21.03 1.64 -3.77
N LEU A 337 19.88 1.38 -4.39
CA LEU A 337 19.71 1.45 -5.85
C LEU A 337 19.36 2.87 -6.35
N VAL A 338 18.50 3.59 -5.64
CA VAL A 338 18.14 4.98 -5.96
C VAL A 338 19.27 5.96 -5.65
N SER A 339 20.14 5.59 -4.70
CA SER A 339 21.29 6.42 -4.33
C SER A 339 22.20 6.77 -5.52
N GLY A 340 22.28 5.90 -6.53
CA GLY A 340 23.01 6.14 -7.77
C GLY A 340 22.38 7.24 -8.61
N SER A 341 21.08 7.17 -8.88
CA SER A 341 20.35 8.18 -9.67
C SER A 341 20.28 9.53 -8.94
N VAL A 342 20.10 9.51 -7.61
CA VAL A 342 20.15 10.72 -6.78
C VAL A 342 21.56 11.34 -6.80
N SER A 343 22.61 10.53 -6.64
CA SER A 343 23.99 11.04 -6.76
C SER A 343 24.27 11.60 -8.15
N LYS A 344 23.77 10.95 -9.22
CA LYS A 344 23.87 11.48 -10.59
C LYS A 344 23.17 12.83 -10.72
N LEU A 345 21.95 12.97 -10.20
CA LEU A 345 21.21 14.24 -10.20
C LEU A 345 22.02 15.34 -9.49
N VAL A 346 22.43 15.08 -8.24
CA VAL A 346 23.16 16.04 -7.41
C VAL A 346 24.47 16.46 -8.08
N ASN A 347 25.19 15.51 -8.70
CA ASN A 347 26.44 15.82 -9.40
C ASN A 347 26.20 16.69 -10.65
N GLN A 348 25.05 16.53 -11.32
CA GLN A 348 24.69 17.30 -12.50
C GLN A 348 24.21 18.72 -12.20
N LEU A 349 23.80 19.04 -10.97
CA LEU A 349 23.40 20.41 -10.58
C LEU A 349 24.59 21.35 -10.66
N ASP A 350 24.43 22.48 -11.35
CA ASP A 350 25.47 23.51 -11.44
C ASP A 350 25.17 24.68 -10.48
N PRO A 351 25.93 24.86 -9.38
CA PRO A 351 25.69 25.96 -8.45
C PRO A 351 25.77 27.34 -9.13
N ASP A 352 26.55 27.47 -10.20
CA ASP A 352 26.74 28.76 -10.89
C ASP A 352 25.57 29.08 -11.83
N LYS A 353 24.67 28.14 -12.08
CA LYS A 353 23.40 28.36 -12.78
C LYS A 353 22.23 28.72 -11.86
N ALA A 354 22.43 28.68 -10.55
CA ALA A 354 21.42 29.09 -9.59
C ALA A 354 21.09 30.58 -9.74
N LYS A 355 19.79 30.92 -9.71
CA LYS A 355 19.33 32.30 -9.81
C LYS A 355 19.62 33.16 -8.58
N THR A 356 19.72 32.55 -7.40
CA THR A 356 19.95 33.26 -6.13
C THR A 356 21.15 32.70 -5.36
N PRO A 357 21.86 33.53 -4.58
CA PRO A 357 22.97 33.08 -3.73
C PRO A 357 22.55 31.99 -2.73
N GLU A 358 21.34 32.07 -2.17
CA GLU A 358 20.83 31.11 -1.19
C GLU A 358 20.61 29.72 -1.82
N VAL A 359 20.13 29.68 -3.06
CA VAL A 359 19.98 28.43 -3.83
C VAL A 359 21.35 27.85 -4.15
N ARG A 360 22.29 28.69 -4.57
CA ARG A 360 23.68 28.29 -4.83
C ARG A 360 24.32 27.63 -3.61
N GLU A 361 24.18 28.22 -2.44
CA GLU A 361 24.70 27.66 -1.18
C GLU A 361 24.07 26.30 -0.86
N LYS A 362 22.75 26.16 -1.02
CA LYS A 362 22.07 24.88 -0.77
C LYS A 362 22.51 23.77 -1.75
N ILE A 363 22.74 24.09 -3.02
CA ILE A 363 23.27 23.12 -4.00
C ILE A 363 24.69 22.68 -3.61
N ILE A 364 25.54 23.62 -3.17
CA ILE A 364 26.90 23.32 -2.68
C ILE A 364 26.85 22.41 -1.46
N GLU A 365 25.99 22.73 -0.49
CA GLU A 365 25.82 21.93 0.72
C GLU A 365 25.33 20.51 0.39
N LEU A 366 24.33 20.38 -0.47
CA LEU A 366 23.82 19.08 -0.92
C LEU A 366 24.92 18.25 -1.59
N LYS A 367 25.69 18.85 -2.52
CA LYS A 367 26.83 18.19 -3.17
C LYS A 367 27.85 17.67 -2.15
N LYS A 368 28.18 18.49 -1.15
CA LYS A 368 29.09 18.11 -0.07
C LYS A 368 28.55 16.91 0.72
N ARG A 369 27.30 16.98 1.19
CA ARG A 369 26.64 15.90 1.96
C ARG A 369 26.53 14.61 1.16
N THR A 370 26.14 14.67 -0.11
CA THR A 370 26.10 13.51 -1.00
C THR A 370 27.48 12.87 -1.16
N SER A 371 28.54 13.67 -1.27
CA SER A 371 29.91 13.15 -1.33
C SER A 371 30.35 12.44 -0.05
N GLU A 372 29.95 12.97 1.12
CA GLU A 372 30.23 12.38 2.43
C GLU A 372 29.47 11.07 2.64
N LEU A 373 28.19 11.02 2.27
CA LEU A 373 27.38 9.80 2.27
C LEU A 373 27.99 8.72 1.37
N ASN A 374 28.43 9.08 0.17
CA ASN A 374 29.07 8.13 -0.75
C ASN A 374 30.41 7.60 -0.20
N ARG A 375 31.20 8.43 0.49
CA ARG A 375 32.42 7.97 1.19
C ARG A 375 32.11 7.04 2.35
N SER A 376 31.07 7.36 3.14
CA SER A 376 30.61 6.53 4.26
C SER A 376 30.16 5.15 3.77
N ARG A 377 29.35 5.10 2.71
CA ARG A 377 28.91 3.85 2.07
C ARG A 377 30.06 3.01 1.54
N ASN A 378 31.02 3.62 0.85
CA ASN A 378 32.20 2.90 0.36
C ASN A 378 33.00 2.28 1.52
N THR A 379 33.15 3.01 2.63
CA THR A 379 33.83 2.51 3.83
C THR A 379 33.06 1.37 4.49
N HIS A 380 31.73 1.45 4.54
CA HIS A 380 30.88 0.38 5.07
C HIS A 380 30.94 -0.88 4.20
N ASN A 381 30.86 -0.75 2.88
CA ASN A 381 30.95 -1.86 1.94
C ASN A 381 32.30 -2.57 2.01
N ILE A 382 33.40 -1.83 2.12
CA ILE A 382 34.74 -2.41 2.33
C ILE A 382 34.78 -3.23 3.62
N ARG A 383 34.24 -2.72 4.74
CA ARG A 383 34.19 -3.45 6.02
C ARG A 383 33.33 -4.72 5.95
N GLN A 384 32.18 -4.66 5.27
CA GLN A 384 31.31 -5.84 5.06
C GLN A 384 32.00 -6.91 4.21
N HIS A 385 32.68 -6.53 3.12
CA HIS A 385 33.43 -7.46 2.28
C HIS A 385 34.65 -8.05 3.00
N SER A 386 35.41 -7.26 3.76
CA SER A 386 36.53 -7.77 4.58
C SER A 386 36.07 -8.75 5.65
N ARG A 387 34.92 -8.50 6.31
CA ARG A 387 34.34 -9.45 7.29
C ARG A 387 33.87 -10.75 6.63
N ARG A 388 33.25 -10.69 5.45
CA ARG A 388 32.86 -11.90 4.69
C ARG A 388 34.07 -12.71 4.20
N GLY A 389 35.16 -12.05 3.81
CA GLY A 389 36.43 -12.71 3.46
C GLY A 389 37.08 -13.41 4.66
N PHE A 390 37.08 -12.76 5.83
CA PHE A 390 37.66 -13.31 7.07
C PHE A 390 36.87 -14.50 7.63
N LEU A 391 35.55 -14.53 7.44
CA LEU A 391 34.71 -15.67 7.85
C LEU A 391 34.85 -16.89 6.92
N ARG A 392 35.24 -16.71 5.65
CA ARG A 392 35.50 -17.82 4.71
C ARG A 392 36.86 -18.50 4.90
N SER A 393 37.82 -17.86 5.56
CA SER A 393 39.15 -18.43 5.82
C SER A 393 39.25 -19.24 7.12
N ARG A 394 38.13 -19.50 7.81
CA ARG A 394 38.04 -20.35 9.01
C ARG A 394 37.13 -21.56 8.79
N SER A 395 37.28 -22.26 7.67
CA SER A 395 36.82 -23.65 7.63
C SER A 395 37.65 -24.44 8.65
N PRO A 396 37.03 -25.23 9.56
CA PRO A 396 37.79 -26.14 10.41
C PRO A 396 38.64 -27.04 9.51
N PRO A 397 39.92 -27.31 9.85
CA PRO A 397 40.68 -28.31 9.12
C PRO A 397 39.91 -29.63 9.19
N ASP A 398 39.71 -30.26 8.03
CA ASP A 398 39.08 -31.57 7.93
C ASP A 398 39.80 -32.53 8.88
N GLN A 399 39.08 -33.02 9.88
CA GLN A 399 39.57 -34.10 10.75
C GLN A 399 39.44 -35.40 9.96
N GLY A 400 40.55 -35.79 9.33
CA GLY A 400 40.78 -37.13 8.78
C GLY A 400 41.39 -38.07 9.80
#